data_AF-A0A2P6TM01-F1
#
_entry.id   AF-A0A2P6TM01-F1
#
_cell.length_a   1.000
_cell.length_b   1.000
_cell.length_c   1.000
_cell.angle_alpha   90.00
_cell.angle_beta   90.00
_cell.angle_gamma   90.00
#
_symmetry.space_group_name_H-M   'P 1'
#
loop_
_entity.id
_entity.type
_entity.pdbx_description
1 polymer ?
#
loop_
_entity_poly.entity_id
_entity_poly.type
_entity_poly.pdbx_seq_one_letter_code
_entity_poly.pdbx_strand_id
1 'polypeptide(L)'
;MRAEWKPSAMPAAGEASGASSSTSSIDSGDERPLAAPHIQAHAYAGARGSVPTRRRRGQATLQTDMAAQAIVATAQAIVFLTQWRKSEADVWARVQPGLVFTVIATGLLIIMRWPRFYWHNRDWLLLLLRLLSLLPPSTRSLGVGTALILEKEPRPGLAGHVVDFLRYATGVRLLPIFFHGFFMLTGPSSCLLTGVVATLLTANSRGYCSTPLLSHPLGRRRLAAVATFLEFGSLPLVALQPTGRHLQPGGALMAGVAPAEPMCRAAVSFAHHFFGLLLPTFLGVHYWQPPEEGSDAADGSVSTAGTAAGAAAGTAGAAQPPSPHKWARCAGWLQRRLRRAAAACDRQLYSLIGPKAQPAVRAVVCWYVLAQCWLLCRLAAGL
;
A
#
# COMPACT_ATOMS: atom_id res chain seq x y z
N MET A 1 20.88 -16.67 35.34
CA MET A 1 21.57 -17.28 34.18
C MET A 1 21.70 -16.21 33.10
N ARG A 2 22.89 -15.60 32.98
CA ARG A 2 23.19 -14.60 31.94
C ARG A 2 23.78 -15.35 30.75
N ALA A 3 23.14 -15.28 29.60
CA ALA A 3 23.66 -15.85 28.36
C ALA A 3 24.56 -14.82 27.67
N GLU A 4 25.85 -15.15 27.55
CA GLU A 4 26.83 -14.43 26.76
C GLU A 4 26.52 -14.57 25.27
N TRP A 5 26.58 -13.44 24.55
CA TRP A 5 26.40 -13.37 23.11
C TRP A 5 27.78 -13.27 22.46
N LYS A 6 28.19 -14.31 21.71
CA LYS A 6 29.41 -14.34 20.89
C LYS A 6 29.09 -13.87 19.46
N PRO A 7 29.75 -12.83 18.92
CA PRO A 7 29.62 -12.46 17.52
C PRO A 7 30.53 -13.33 16.63
N SER A 8 29.95 -13.89 15.57
CA SER A 8 30.67 -14.62 14.52
C SER A 8 31.35 -13.65 13.55
N ALA A 9 32.60 -13.97 13.21
CA ALA A 9 33.46 -13.21 12.31
C ALA A 9 32.94 -13.18 10.86
N MET A 10 33.08 -12.02 10.21
CA MET A 10 32.92 -11.84 8.76
C MET A 10 34.14 -12.36 8.01
N PRO A 11 33.97 -12.98 6.82
CA PRO A 11 35.09 -13.33 5.95
C PRO A 11 35.60 -12.09 5.18
N ALA A 12 36.92 -12.07 5.02
CA ALA A 12 37.69 -11.03 4.36
C ALA A 12 37.34 -10.88 2.87
N ALA A 13 37.31 -9.62 2.40
CA ALA A 13 37.21 -9.26 1.01
C ALA A 13 38.55 -9.56 0.31
N GLY A 14 38.52 -10.46 -0.67
CA GLY A 14 39.63 -10.71 -1.59
C GLY A 14 39.68 -9.65 -2.69
N GLU A 15 40.83 -8.99 -2.79
CA GLU A 15 41.23 -8.18 -3.94
C GLU A 15 41.34 -9.05 -5.19
N ALA A 16 40.80 -8.56 -6.31
CA ALA A 16 41.11 -9.09 -7.63
C ALA A 16 41.42 -7.92 -8.58
N SER A 17 42.71 -7.57 -8.62
CA SER A 17 43.32 -6.82 -9.71
C SER A 17 43.44 -7.71 -10.94
N GLY A 18 42.99 -7.24 -12.10
CA GLY A 18 43.13 -7.97 -13.36
C GLY A 18 43.05 -7.02 -14.55
N ALA A 19 44.15 -6.32 -14.81
CA ALA A 19 44.39 -5.67 -16.09
C ALA A 19 44.74 -6.74 -17.14
N SER A 20 44.10 -6.69 -18.31
CA SER A 20 44.68 -7.25 -19.53
C SER A 20 44.14 -6.54 -20.76
N SER A 21 45.08 -5.90 -21.44
CA SER A 21 45.05 -5.40 -22.80
C SER A 21 44.90 -6.54 -23.81
N SER A 22 44.12 -6.37 -24.87
CA SER A 22 44.29 -7.11 -26.13
C SER A 22 43.70 -6.30 -27.29
N THR A 23 44.62 -5.81 -28.13
CA THR A 23 44.42 -5.34 -29.51
C THR A 23 44.43 -6.53 -30.48
N SER A 24 44.11 -6.24 -31.75
CA SER A 24 44.10 -7.12 -32.95
C SER A 24 42.75 -7.84 -33.18
N SER A 25 42.26 -8.03 -34.39
CA SER A 25 42.71 -7.72 -35.75
C SER A 25 41.48 -7.79 -36.65
N ILE A 26 41.53 -7.01 -37.73
CA ILE A 26 40.69 -7.16 -38.92
C ILE A 26 40.87 -8.57 -39.47
N ASP A 27 39.78 -9.29 -39.72
CA ASP A 27 39.77 -10.33 -40.74
C ASP A 27 38.48 -10.27 -41.54
N SER A 28 38.66 -10.40 -42.84
CA SER A 28 37.73 -10.07 -43.90
C SER A 28 37.59 -11.29 -44.79
N GLY A 29 36.35 -11.69 -45.04
CA GLY A 29 36.00 -12.61 -46.12
C GLY A 29 36.02 -14.08 -45.74
N ASP A 30 34.82 -14.65 -45.54
CA ASP A 30 34.54 -15.99 -46.05
C ASP A 30 33.03 -16.12 -46.27
N GLU A 31 32.61 -16.01 -47.53
CA GLU A 31 31.28 -16.41 -47.97
C GLU A 31 31.17 -17.93 -47.83
N ARG A 32 30.31 -18.41 -46.93
CA ARG A 32 29.92 -19.82 -46.85
C ARG A 32 28.42 -20.01 -47.07
N PRO A 33 28.04 -21.08 -47.78
CA PRO A 33 26.71 -21.27 -48.35
C PRO A 33 25.65 -21.55 -47.29
N LEU A 34 24.41 -21.13 -47.61
CA LEU A 34 23.19 -21.42 -46.88
C LEU A 34 23.07 -22.93 -46.55
N ALA A 35 23.39 -23.29 -45.31
CA ALA A 35 22.96 -24.52 -44.69
C ALA A 35 21.61 -24.27 -44.00
N ALA A 36 20.61 -25.07 -44.34
CA ALA A 36 19.27 -25.00 -43.79
C ALA A 36 19.29 -25.02 -42.24
N PRO A 37 18.46 -24.20 -41.56
CA PRO A 37 18.40 -24.19 -40.12
C PRO A 37 17.87 -25.54 -39.62
N HIS A 38 18.79 -26.35 -39.11
CA HIS A 38 18.46 -27.53 -38.31
C HIS A 38 17.77 -27.02 -37.05
N ILE A 39 16.43 -27.03 -37.06
CA ILE A 39 15.59 -26.73 -35.90
C ILE A 39 15.93 -27.79 -34.84
N GLN A 40 16.84 -27.44 -33.93
CA GLN A 40 17.19 -28.24 -32.77
C GLN A 40 15.96 -28.39 -31.87
N ALA A 41 15.29 -29.53 -32.01
CA ALA A 41 14.18 -29.97 -31.18
C ALA A 41 14.62 -30.40 -29.75
N HIS A 42 15.58 -29.69 -29.13
CA HIS A 42 16.20 -30.09 -27.86
C HIS A 42 15.83 -29.22 -26.65
N ALA A 43 14.89 -28.27 -26.77
CA ALA A 43 14.64 -27.29 -25.70
C ALA A 43 13.34 -27.48 -24.87
N TYR A 44 12.66 -28.64 -24.93
CA TYR A 44 11.36 -28.82 -24.22
C TYR A 44 11.35 -29.80 -23.04
N ALA A 45 12.48 -30.41 -22.67
CA ALA A 45 12.53 -31.40 -21.59
C ALA A 45 12.72 -30.79 -20.17
N GLY A 46 13.02 -29.50 -20.04
CA GLY A 46 13.38 -28.87 -18.75
C GLY A 46 12.24 -28.27 -17.91
N ALA A 47 11.02 -28.14 -18.44
CA ALA A 47 9.97 -27.32 -17.80
C ALA A 47 9.06 -28.04 -16.80
N ARG A 48 9.21 -29.36 -16.56
CA ARG A 48 8.29 -30.13 -15.69
C ARG A 48 8.63 -30.09 -14.19
N GLY A 49 9.64 -29.33 -13.75
CA GLY A 49 10.15 -29.35 -12.37
C GLY A 49 9.63 -28.28 -11.39
N SER A 50 8.95 -27.22 -11.82
CA SER A 50 8.74 -26.02 -10.97
C SER A 50 7.39 -25.94 -10.22
N VAL A 51 6.47 -26.88 -10.45
CA VAL A 51 5.13 -26.92 -9.83
C VAL A 51 5.11 -26.92 -8.28
N PRO A 52 6.04 -27.55 -7.52
CA PRO A 52 5.93 -27.59 -6.06
C PRO A 52 6.12 -26.23 -5.37
N THR A 53 6.73 -25.25 -6.05
CA THR A 53 7.03 -23.93 -5.46
C THR A 53 5.79 -23.03 -5.31
N ARG A 54 4.86 -23.07 -6.27
CA ARG A 54 3.64 -22.23 -6.26
C ARG A 54 2.68 -22.61 -5.13
N ARG A 55 2.50 -23.91 -4.89
CA ARG A 55 1.60 -24.42 -3.83
C ARG A 55 2.10 -24.04 -2.42
N ARG A 56 3.42 -24.13 -2.18
CA ARG A 56 4.03 -23.73 -0.91
C ARG A 56 3.88 -22.23 -0.63
N ARG A 57 4.13 -21.36 -1.63
CA ARG A 57 3.93 -19.90 -1.46
C ARG A 57 2.48 -19.53 -1.15
N GLY A 58 1.53 -20.17 -1.84
CA GLY A 58 0.10 -19.96 -1.59
C GLY A 58 -0.30 -20.30 -0.15
N GLN A 59 0.20 -21.43 0.39
CA GLN A 59 -0.07 -21.82 1.78
C GLN A 59 0.56 -20.87 2.79
N ALA A 60 1.80 -20.43 2.57
CA ALA A 60 2.47 -19.48 3.46
C ALA A 60 1.71 -18.14 3.52
N THR A 61 1.30 -17.62 2.37
CA THR A 61 0.53 -16.36 2.30
C THR A 61 -0.81 -16.48 3.02
N LEU A 62 -1.52 -17.60 2.83
CA LEU A 62 -2.78 -17.87 3.53
C LEU A 62 -2.60 -17.92 5.06
N GLN A 63 -1.51 -18.53 5.54
CA GLN A 63 -1.20 -18.58 6.97
C GLN A 63 -0.89 -17.19 7.53
N THR A 64 -0.13 -16.37 6.80
CA THR A 64 0.15 -14.98 7.17
C THR A 64 -1.13 -14.15 7.24
N ASP A 65 -1.99 -14.23 6.21
CA ASP A 65 -3.26 -13.51 6.16
C ASP A 65 -4.18 -13.96 7.32
N MET A 66 -4.26 -15.27 7.59
CA MET A 66 -5.05 -15.81 8.70
C MET A 66 -4.54 -15.34 10.07
N ALA A 67 -3.22 -15.38 10.30
CA ALA A 67 -2.61 -14.93 11.55
C ALA A 67 -2.82 -13.41 11.76
N ALA A 68 -2.63 -12.62 10.71
CA ALA A 68 -2.87 -11.19 10.75
C ALA A 68 -4.33 -10.86 11.07
N GLN A 69 -5.27 -11.54 10.40
CA GLN A 69 -6.70 -11.33 10.64
C GLN A 69 -7.10 -11.77 12.05
N ALA A 70 -6.52 -12.85 12.57
CA ALA A 70 -6.76 -13.32 13.94
C ALA A 70 -6.28 -12.29 14.98
N ILE A 71 -5.06 -11.75 14.82
CA ILE A 71 -4.52 -10.69 15.69
C ILE A 71 -5.44 -9.48 15.70
N VAL A 72 -5.90 -9.03 14.52
CA VAL A 72 -6.81 -7.88 14.39
C VAL A 72 -8.17 -8.20 15.03
N ALA A 73 -8.72 -9.40 14.82
CA ALA A 73 -9.97 -9.83 15.43
C ALA A 73 -9.88 -9.86 16.96
N THR A 74 -8.79 -10.39 17.51
CA THR A 74 -8.55 -10.41 18.96
C THR A 74 -8.44 -9.00 19.54
N ALA A 75 -7.68 -8.11 18.88
CA ALA A 75 -7.57 -6.72 19.32
C ALA A 75 -8.94 -6.01 19.33
N GLN A 76 -9.76 -6.23 18.30
CA GLN A 76 -11.11 -5.66 18.23
C GLN A 76 -12.08 -6.29 19.22
N ALA A 77 -11.96 -7.59 19.52
CA ALA A 77 -12.72 -8.22 20.58
C ALA A 77 -12.43 -7.57 21.95
N ILE A 78 -11.15 -7.28 22.25
CA ILE A 78 -10.76 -6.57 23.48
C ILE A 78 -11.38 -5.17 23.51
N VAL A 79 -11.30 -4.41 22.41
CA VAL A 79 -11.92 -3.08 22.33
C VAL A 79 -13.43 -3.16 22.52
N PHE A 80 -14.10 -4.10 21.85
CA PHE A 80 -15.54 -4.32 21.98
C PHE A 80 -15.93 -4.67 23.43
N LEU A 81 -15.29 -5.66 24.04
CA LEU A 81 -15.59 -6.08 25.42
C LEU A 81 -15.33 -4.98 26.45
N THR A 82 -14.25 -4.21 26.27
CA THR A 82 -13.92 -3.10 27.19
C THR A 82 -14.88 -1.93 27.04
N GLN A 83 -15.31 -1.59 25.82
CA GLN A 83 -16.30 -0.53 25.59
C GLN A 83 -17.70 -0.96 26.01
N TRP A 84 -18.07 -2.22 25.79
CA TRP A 84 -19.37 -2.76 26.19
C TRP A 84 -19.62 -2.60 27.69
N ARG A 85 -18.60 -2.90 28.51
CA ARG A 85 -18.67 -2.75 29.97
C ARG A 85 -18.78 -1.29 30.44
N LYS A 86 -18.28 -0.33 29.66
CA LYS A 86 -18.23 1.09 30.06
C LYS A 86 -19.43 1.92 29.59
N SER A 87 -20.19 1.43 28.62
CA SER A 87 -21.21 2.20 27.91
C SER A 87 -22.61 1.88 28.44
N GLU A 88 -22.88 2.08 29.73
CA GLU A 88 -24.19 1.77 30.33
C GLU A 88 -25.34 2.60 29.76
N ALA A 89 -25.08 3.85 29.35
CA ALA A 89 -26.13 4.79 28.94
C ALA A 89 -26.35 4.95 27.42
N ASP A 90 -25.38 4.59 26.57
CA ASP A 90 -25.47 4.83 25.12
C ASP A 90 -25.36 3.53 24.31
N VAL A 91 -26.47 3.13 23.69
CA VAL A 91 -26.57 1.94 22.84
C VAL A 91 -25.70 2.09 21.58
N TRP A 92 -25.57 3.29 21.02
CA TRP A 92 -24.79 3.49 19.80
C TRP A 92 -23.29 3.30 20.04
N ALA A 93 -22.81 3.70 21.21
CA ALA A 93 -21.43 3.45 21.64
C ALA A 93 -21.10 1.94 21.73
N ARG A 94 -22.11 1.07 21.90
CA ARG A 94 -21.95 -0.40 21.91
C ARG A 94 -22.03 -1.03 20.53
N VAL A 95 -22.99 -0.60 19.72
CA VAL A 95 -23.29 -1.21 18.42
C VAL A 95 -22.13 -1.02 17.43
N GLN A 96 -21.49 0.15 17.44
CA GLN A 96 -20.42 0.48 16.51
C GLN A 96 -19.17 -0.42 16.62
N PRO A 97 -18.52 -0.58 17.79
CA PRO A 97 -17.41 -1.51 17.92
C PRO A 97 -17.84 -2.96 17.65
N GLY A 98 -19.09 -3.31 17.96
CA GLY A 98 -19.67 -4.61 17.63
C GLY A 98 -19.72 -4.85 16.12
N LEU A 99 -20.16 -3.87 15.33
CA LEU A 99 -20.21 -3.97 13.87
C LEU A 99 -18.82 -4.12 13.25
N VAL A 100 -17.83 -3.37 13.74
CA VAL A 100 -16.44 -3.51 13.27
C VAL A 100 -15.91 -4.91 13.59
N PHE A 101 -16.17 -5.41 14.81
CA PHE A 101 -15.78 -6.74 15.22
C PHE A 101 -16.46 -7.83 14.37
N THR A 102 -17.77 -7.73 14.11
CA THR A 102 -18.48 -8.73 13.29
C THR A 102 -17.92 -8.79 11.88
N VAL A 103 -17.67 -7.65 11.23
CA VAL A 103 -17.04 -7.60 9.90
C VAL A 103 -15.70 -8.34 9.92
N ILE A 104 -14.81 -8.01 10.85
CA ILE A 104 -13.46 -8.61 10.94
C ILE A 104 -13.53 -10.11 11.26
N ALA A 105 -14.43 -10.53 12.16
CA ALA A 105 -14.66 -11.93 12.50
C ALA A 105 -15.23 -12.73 11.31
N THR A 106 -16.14 -12.14 10.52
CA THR A 106 -16.65 -12.75 9.28
C THR A 106 -15.52 -12.95 8.27
N GLY A 107 -14.63 -11.98 8.11
CA GLY A 107 -13.44 -12.13 7.26
C GLY A 107 -12.56 -13.32 7.68
N LEU A 108 -12.27 -13.44 8.98
CA LEU A 108 -11.52 -14.57 9.53
C LEU A 108 -12.24 -15.91 9.27
N LEU A 109 -13.55 -15.95 9.50
CA LEU A 109 -14.38 -17.13 9.25
C LEU A 109 -14.34 -17.56 7.78
N ILE A 110 -14.40 -16.60 6.84
CA ILE A 110 -14.31 -16.89 5.39
C ILE A 110 -12.95 -17.50 5.04
N ILE A 111 -11.85 -16.94 5.56
CA ILE A 111 -10.50 -17.46 5.33
C ILE A 111 -10.38 -18.90 5.84
N MET A 112 -10.92 -19.19 7.03
CA MET A 112 -10.84 -20.50 7.67
C MET A 112 -11.76 -21.54 7.01
N ARG A 113 -13.01 -21.17 6.67
CA ARG A 113 -14.04 -22.12 6.21
C ARG A 113 -14.02 -22.30 4.69
N TRP A 114 -13.68 -21.28 3.92
CA TRP A 114 -13.72 -21.31 2.46
C TRP A 114 -12.42 -20.79 1.83
N PRO A 115 -11.26 -21.44 2.07
CA PRO A 115 -9.97 -20.97 1.58
C PRO A 115 -9.91 -20.87 0.05
N ARG A 116 -10.64 -21.75 -0.68
CA ARG A 116 -10.73 -21.68 -2.15
C ARG A 116 -11.46 -20.42 -2.62
N PHE A 117 -12.59 -20.09 -1.99
CA PHE A 117 -13.35 -18.88 -2.30
C PHE A 117 -12.52 -17.64 -1.97
N TYR A 118 -11.88 -17.64 -0.80
CA TYR A 118 -10.98 -16.58 -0.38
C TYR A 118 -9.85 -16.35 -1.39
N TRP A 119 -9.17 -17.41 -1.84
CA TRP A 119 -8.09 -17.28 -2.82
C TRP A 119 -8.52 -16.74 -4.18
N HIS A 120 -9.69 -17.15 -4.66
CA HIS A 120 -10.20 -16.62 -5.93
C HIS A 120 -10.57 -15.13 -5.83
N ASN A 121 -10.93 -14.69 -4.64
CA ASN A 121 -11.53 -13.38 -4.38
C ASN A 121 -10.69 -12.48 -3.47
N ARG A 122 -9.43 -12.87 -3.21
CA ARG A 122 -8.61 -12.34 -2.12
C ARG A 122 -8.53 -10.82 -2.15
N ASP A 123 -8.15 -10.26 -3.31
CA ASP A 123 -7.85 -8.83 -3.44
C ASP A 123 -9.08 -7.95 -3.18
N TRP A 124 -10.24 -8.30 -3.74
CA TRP A 124 -11.46 -7.51 -3.53
C TRP A 124 -12.12 -7.80 -2.19
N LEU A 125 -12.02 -9.03 -1.67
CA LEU A 125 -12.59 -9.36 -0.37
C LEU A 125 -11.83 -8.63 0.75
N LEU A 126 -10.50 -8.63 0.73
CA LEU A 126 -9.69 -7.90 1.70
C LEU A 126 -9.95 -6.39 1.62
N LEU A 127 -10.02 -5.84 0.40
CA LEU A 127 -10.41 -4.45 0.17
C LEU A 127 -11.78 -4.15 0.79
N LEU A 128 -12.80 -4.95 0.46
CA LEU A 128 -14.17 -4.76 0.94
C LEU A 128 -14.23 -4.83 2.46
N LEU A 129 -13.61 -5.86 3.05
CA LEU A 129 -13.56 -6.07 4.49
C LEU A 129 -12.95 -4.86 5.22
N ARG A 130 -11.85 -4.33 4.68
CA ARG A 130 -11.18 -3.15 5.22
C ARG A 130 -12.07 -1.91 5.13
N LEU A 131 -12.68 -1.65 3.98
CA LEU A 131 -13.54 -0.49 3.78
C LEU A 131 -14.79 -0.56 4.67
N LEU A 132 -15.40 -1.74 4.79
CA LEU A 132 -16.54 -1.95 5.68
C LEU A 132 -16.18 -1.70 7.15
N SER A 133 -14.98 -2.10 7.60
CA SER A 133 -14.52 -1.80 8.96
C SER A 133 -14.27 -0.30 9.23
N LEU A 134 -14.08 0.50 8.18
CA LEU A 134 -13.85 1.95 8.27
C LEU A 134 -15.11 2.78 7.99
N LEU A 135 -16.19 2.14 7.55
CA LEU A 135 -17.45 2.81 7.21
C LEU A 135 -18.21 3.40 8.41
N PRO A 136 -18.14 2.84 9.64
CA PRO A 136 -18.90 3.38 10.76
C PRO A 136 -18.57 4.85 11.01
N PRO A 137 -19.56 5.73 11.24
CA PRO A 137 -19.34 7.17 11.34
C PRO A 137 -18.44 7.56 12.52
N SER A 138 -18.36 6.73 13.56
CA SER A 138 -17.43 6.96 14.67
C SER A 138 -15.97 6.95 14.26
N THR A 139 -15.64 6.42 13.09
CA THR A 139 -14.30 6.50 12.50
C THR A 139 -13.86 7.93 12.18
N ARG A 140 -14.79 8.89 12.15
CA ARG A 140 -14.50 10.32 12.01
C ARG A 140 -14.79 11.12 13.27
N SER A 141 -15.72 10.66 14.11
CA SER A 141 -16.10 11.38 15.33
C SER A 141 -14.97 11.42 16.36
N LEU A 142 -14.81 12.60 16.98
CA LEU A 142 -14.06 12.77 18.23
C LEU A 142 -14.93 12.30 19.41
N GLY A 143 -14.33 12.06 20.58
CA GLY A 143 -15.06 11.68 21.78
C GLY A 143 -15.58 10.23 21.80
N VAL A 144 -15.29 9.42 20.77
CA VAL A 144 -15.75 8.02 20.70
C VAL A 144 -14.59 7.09 20.38
N GLY A 145 -14.58 5.93 21.01
CA GLY A 145 -13.64 4.85 20.72
C GLY A 145 -12.17 5.23 20.97
N THR A 146 -11.30 4.93 20.01
CA THR A 146 -9.86 5.23 20.13
C THR A 146 -9.54 6.72 20.10
N ALA A 147 -10.42 7.56 19.56
CA ALA A 147 -10.22 9.00 19.50
C ALA A 147 -10.21 9.67 20.89
N LEU A 148 -10.86 9.06 21.90
CA LEU A 148 -10.80 9.50 23.31
C LEU A 148 -9.36 9.56 23.86
N ILE A 149 -8.44 8.80 23.27
CA ILE A 149 -7.02 8.83 23.68
C ILE A 149 -6.39 10.20 23.35
N LEU A 150 -6.89 10.91 22.34
CA LEU A 150 -6.44 12.25 21.95
C LEU A 150 -6.89 13.36 22.91
N GLU A 151 -7.82 13.06 23.82
CA GLU A 151 -8.29 13.99 24.86
C GLU A 151 -7.33 14.09 26.04
N LYS A 152 -6.33 13.21 26.10
CA LYS A 152 -5.29 13.28 27.12
C LYS A 152 -4.25 14.33 26.73
N GLU A 153 -3.85 15.14 27.69
CA GLU A 153 -2.76 16.09 27.50
C GLU A 153 -1.42 15.39 27.19
N PRO A 154 -0.54 16.05 26.40
CA PRO A 154 0.76 15.50 26.07
C PRO A 154 1.67 15.44 27.30
N ARG A 155 2.50 14.40 27.38
CA ARG A 155 3.43 14.18 28.49
C ARG A 155 4.82 14.75 28.16
N PRO A 156 5.49 15.42 29.12
CA PRO A 156 6.86 15.90 28.93
C PRO A 156 7.88 14.75 28.82
N GLY A 157 9.09 15.06 28.36
CA GLY A 157 10.20 14.12 28.21
C GLY A 157 10.15 13.25 26.94
N LEU A 158 11.22 12.47 26.72
CA LEU A 158 11.37 11.58 25.55
C LEU A 158 10.41 10.39 25.58
N ALA A 159 10.26 9.75 26.74
CA ALA A 159 9.27 8.68 26.92
C ALA A 159 7.85 9.19 26.69
N GLY A 160 7.55 10.41 27.17
CA GLY A 160 6.29 11.10 26.88
C GLY A 160 6.07 11.32 25.39
N HIS A 161 7.11 11.71 24.65
CA HIS A 161 7.03 11.87 23.20
C HIS A 161 6.63 10.57 22.47
N VAL A 162 7.27 9.45 22.80
CA VAL A 162 6.95 8.14 22.18
C VAL A 162 5.52 7.72 22.53
N VAL A 163 5.12 7.86 23.79
CA VAL A 163 3.75 7.54 24.22
C VAL A 163 2.73 8.43 23.51
N ASP A 164 2.99 9.72 23.40
CA ASP A 164 2.09 10.66 22.71
C ASP A 164 2.03 10.40 21.21
N PHE A 165 3.13 10.01 20.57
CA PHE A 165 3.13 9.56 19.18
C PHE A 165 2.27 8.31 18.97
N LEU A 166 2.40 7.31 19.85
CA LEU A 166 1.57 6.11 19.82
C LEU A 166 0.09 6.43 20.07
N ARG A 167 -0.20 7.34 21.01
CA ARG A 167 -1.56 7.85 21.28
C ARG A 167 -2.13 8.56 20.06
N TYR A 168 -1.34 9.43 19.43
CA TYR A 168 -1.69 10.11 18.20
C TYR A 168 -2.01 9.09 17.11
N ALA A 169 -1.07 8.20 16.78
CA ALA A 169 -1.23 7.20 15.72
C ALA A 169 -2.41 6.25 15.97
N THR A 170 -2.72 5.93 17.23
CA THR A 170 -3.91 5.14 17.61
C THR A 170 -5.19 5.95 17.48
N GLY A 171 -5.20 7.19 18.00
CA GLY A 171 -6.38 8.04 18.07
C GLY A 171 -6.85 8.55 16.71
N VAL A 172 -5.90 8.86 15.82
CA VAL A 172 -6.18 9.20 14.41
C VAL A 172 -6.24 7.96 13.50
N ARG A 173 -6.25 6.75 14.09
CA ARG A 173 -6.45 5.48 13.38
C ARG A 173 -5.38 5.16 12.32
N LEU A 174 -4.18 5.73 12.43
CA LEU A 174 -3.06 5.42 11.54
C LEU A 174 -2.55 4.00 11.75
N LEU A 175 -2.45 3.53 13.00
CA LEU A 175 -1.97 2.17 13.28
C LEU A 175 -2.80 1.07 12.59
N PRO A 176 -4.14 1.01 12.70
CA PRO A 176 -4.91 -0.03 12.01
C PRO A 176 -4.81 0.10 10.48
N ILE A 177 -4.77 1.31 9.93
CA ILE A 177 -4.57 1.51 8.48
C ILE A 177 -3.18 1.00 8.05
N PHE A 178 -2.14 1.35 8.80
CA PHE A 178 -0.77 0.93 8.55
C PHE A 178 -0.61 -0.59 8.64
N PHE A 179 -1.03 -1.20 9.76
CA PHE A 179 -0.92 -2.64 9.97
C PHE A 179 -1.68 -3.45 8.94
N HIS A 180 -2.85 -2.98 8.52
CA HIS A 180 -3.59 -3.65 7.46
C HIS A 180 -2.82 -3.63 6.14
N GLY A 181 -2.26 -2.49 5.74
CA GLY A 181 -1.44 -2.43 4.52
C GLY A 181 -0.13 -3.22 4.63
N PHE A 182 0.42 -3.36 5.83
CA PHE A 182 1.65 -4.10 6.08
C PHE A 182 1.47 -5.62 6.07
N PHE A 183 0.45 -6.12 6.77
CA PHE A 183 0.23 -7.57 6.90
C PHE A 183 -0.58 -8.16 5.75
N MET A 184 -1.52 -7.40 5.17
CA MET A 184 -2.35 -7.83 4.05
C MET A 184 -1.76 -7.31 2.74
N LEU A 185 -0.59 -7.84 2.38
CA LEU A 185 0.12 -7.44 1.16
C LEU A 185 -0.77 -7.70 -0.07
N THR A 186 -1.20 -6.61 -0.70
CA THR A 186 -1.92 -6.58 -1.98
C THR A 186 -1.02 -5.94 -3.04
N GLY A 187 -1.42 -5.98 -4.31
CA GLY A 187 -0.71 -5.26 -5.37
C GLY A 187 -0.56 -3.76 -5.02
N PRO A 188 0.57 -3.11 -5.36
CA PRO A 188 0.83 -1.71 -5.01
C PRO A 188 -0.32 -0.74 -5.31
N SER A 189 -0.93 -0.85 -6.49
CA SER A 189 -2.06 -0.03 -6.91
C SER A 189 -3.31 -0.28 -6.07
N SER A 190 -3.60 -1.54 -5.72
CA SER A 190 -4.68 -1.88 -4.79
C SER A 190 -4.41 -1.34 -3.39
N CYS A 191 -3.17 -1.46 -2.89
CA CYS A 191 -2.77 -0.90 -1.60
C CYS A 191 -2.93 0.63 -1.59
N LEU A 192 -2.47 1.31 -2.64
CA LEU A 192 -2.59 2.75 -2.82
C LEU A 192 -4.06 3.18 -2.86
N LEU A 193 -4.87 2.55 -3.70
CA LEU A 193 -6.31 2.85 -3.80
C LEU A 193 -7.00 2.68 -2.44
N THR A 194 -6.72 1.56 -1.78
CA THR A 194 -7.27 1.27 -0.45
C THR A 194 -6.84 2.31 0.57
N GLY A 195 -5.57 2.71 0.56
CA GLY A 195 -5.02 3.75 1.43
C GLY A 195 -5.68 5.10 1.18
N VAL A 196 -5.96 5.46 -0.08
CA VAL A 196 -6.67 6.72 -0.42
C VAL A 196 -8.07 6.69 0.17
N VAL A 197 -8.83 5.62 -0.08
CA VAL A 197 -10.21 5.53 0.45
C VAL A 197 -10.19 5.49 1.99
N ALA A 198 -9.27 4.74 2.61
CA ALA A 198 -9.13 4.68 4.06
C ALA A 198 -8.79 6.05 4.66
N THR A 199 -7.85 6.78 4.06
CA THR A 199 -7.48 8.14 4.47
C THR A 199 -8.65 9.09 4.31
N LEU A 200 -9.39 9.06 3.19
CA LEU A 200 -10.59 9.87 2.99
C LEU A 200 -11.68 9.53 4.02
N LEU A 201 -11.87 8.25 4.34
CA LEU A 201 -12.84 7.79 5.34
C LEU A 201 -12.45 8.19 6.77
N THR A 202 -11.17 8.39 7.06
CA THR A 202 -10.70 8.73 8.42
C THR A 202 -10.24 10.18 8.58
N ALA A 203 -10.14 10.94 7.49
CA ALA A 203 -9.69 12.33 7.53
C ALA A 203 -10.63 13.22 8.34
N ASN A 204 -10.15 13.69 9.49
CA ASN A 204 -10.77 14.74 10.28
C ASN A 204 -9.71 15.67 10.89
N SER A 205 -8.86 16.26 10.03
CA SER A 205 -7.73 17.09 10.46
C SER A 205 -8.16 18.25 11.37
N ARG A 206 -9.27 18.93 11.04
CA ARG A 206 -9.82 20.01 11.87
C ARG A 206 -10.22 19.51 13.26
N GLY A 207 -10.93 18.38 13.32
CA GLY A 207 -11.31 17.77 14.59
C GLY A 207 -10.11 17.38 15.43
N TYR A 208 -9.15 16.67 14.83
CA TYR A 208 -7.94 16.24 15.53
C TYR A 208 -7.13 17.41 16.08
N CYS A 209 -6.99 18.50 15.32
CA CYS A 209 -6.26 19.69 15.80
C CYS A 209 -6.91 20.42 16.97
N SER A 210 -8.21 20.18 17.23
CA SER A 210 -8.91 20.74 18.38
C SER A 210 -8.72 19.92 19.67
N THR A 211 -8.19 18.70 19.59
CA THR A 211 -8.06 17.83 20.77
C THR A 211 -6.95 18.33 21.71
N PRO A 212 -7.10 18.14 23.04
CA PRO A 212 -6.09 18.51 24.04
C PRO A 212 -4.67 18.06 23.70
N LEU A 213 -4.48 16.85 23.15
CA LEU A 213 -3.15 16.36 22.78
C LEU A 213 -2.40 17.27 21.78
N LEU A 214 -3.12 17.79 20.78
CA LEU A 214 -2.54 18.58 19.67
C LEU A 214 -2.69 20.09 19.88
N SER A 215 -3.72 20.52 20.60
CA SER A 215 -3.96 21.94 20.90
C SER A 215 -3.07 22.46 22.05
N HIS A 216 -2.60 21.58 22.94
CA HIS A 216 -1.70 21.95 24.05
C HIS A 216 -0.36 22.53 23.55
N PRO A 217 0.23 23.54 24.23
CA PRO A 217 1.47 24.21 23.81
C PRO A 217 2.64 23.27 23.51
N LEU A 218 2.80 22.21 24.32
CA LEU A 218 3.85 21.19 24.10
C LEU A 218 3.62 20.40 22.80
N GLY A 219 2.36 20.05 22.49
CA GLY A 219 1.99 19.37 21.25
C GLY A 219 2.27 20.27 20.04
N ARG A 220 1.88 21.55 20.11
CA ARG A 220 2.16 22.56 19.08
C ARG A 220 3.67 22.73 18.82
N ARG A 221 4.50 22.80 19.87
CA ARG A 221 5.97 22.87 19.72
C ARG A 221 6.54 21.66 18.99
N ARG A 222 6.06 20.45 19.31
CA ARG A 222 6.50 19.22 18.64
C ARG A 222 6.05 19.17 17.17
N LEU A 223 4.81 19.55 16.89
CA LEU A 223 4.30 19.66 15.52
C LEU A 223 5.07 20.69 14.71
N ALA A 224 5.41 21.85 15.31
CA ALA A 224 6.25 22.86 14.67
C ALA A 224 7.62 22.28 14.29
N ALA A 225 8.29 21.58 15.21
CA ALA A 225 9.58 20.94 14.93
C ALA A 225 9.50 19.93 13.77
N VAL A 226 8.45 19.10 13.73
CA VAL A 226 8.22 18.16 12.62
C VAL A 226 7.97 18.91 11.31
N ALA A 227 7.14 19.95 11.33
CA ALA A 227 6.85 20.74 10.15
C ALA A 227 8.10 21.46 9.62
N THR A 228 8.92 22.04 10.50
CA THR A 228 10.19 22.67 10.15
C THR A 228 11.15 21.65 9.53
N PHE A 229 11.26 20.44 10.10
CA PHE A 229 12.08 19.37 9.54
C PHE A 229 11.61 18.97 8.12
N LEU A 230 10.30 18.80 7.93
CA LEU A 230 9.73 18.48 6.62
C LEU A 230 9.95 19.61 5.61
N GLU A 231 9.86 20.86 6.05
CA GLU A 231 10.13 22.03 5.23
C GLU A 231 11.60 22.03 4.76
N PHE A 232 12.57 21.84 5.66
CA PHE A 232 13.98 21.69 5.30
C PHE A 232 14.22 20.52 4.34
N GLY A 233 13.58 19.38 4.58
CA GLY A 233 13.67 18.21 3.70
C GLY A 233 13.12 18.48 2.30
N SER A 234 12.14 19.38 2.16
CA SER A 234 11.53 19.73 0.87
C SER A 234 12.25 20.87 0.11
N LEU A 235 13.17 21.60 0.74
CA LEU A 235 13.85 22.74 0.13
C LEU A 235 14.54 22.42 -1.22
N PRO A 236 15.27 21.30 -1.39
CA PRO A 236 15.89 21.01 -2.68
C PRO A 236 14.86 20.84 -3.79
N LEU A 237 13.67 20.33 -3.49
CA LEU A 237 12.59 20.18 -4.48
C LEU A 237 12.04 21.55 -4.88
N VAL A 238 11.81 22.43 -3.91
CA VAL A 238 11.34 23.81 -4.16
C VAL A 238 12.37 24.58 -4.98
N ALA A 239 13.67 24.40 -4.71
CA ALA A 239 14.75 25.04 -5.45
C ALA A 239 14.84 24.60 -6.93
N LEU A 240 14.44 23.37 -7.24
CA LEU A 240 14.47 22.81 -8.60
C LEU A 240 13.22 23.15 -9.43
N GLN A 241 12.15 23.66 -8.82
CA GLN A 241 10.90 23.93 -9.52
C GLN A 241 10.86 25.37 -10.10
N PRO A 242 10.72 25.55 -11.43
CA PRO A 242 10.69 26.87 -12.05
C PRO A 242 9.48 27.72 -11.62
N THR A 243 8.43 27.09 -11.09
CA THR A 243 7.21 27.72 -10.55
C THR A 243 7.35 28.15 -9.08
N GLY A 244 8.53 28.02 -8.47
CA GLY A 244 8.80 28.29 -7.06
C GLY A 244 8.47 29.72 -6.57
N ARG A 245 8.17 30.66 -7.48
CA ARG A 245 7.73 32.02 -7.09
C ARG A 245 6.37 32.02 -6.38
N HIS A 246 5.47 31.09 -6.69
CA HIS A 246 4.17 30.97 -6.02
C HIS A 246 4.20 30.02 -4.83
N LEU A 247 5.14 29.07 -4.84
CA LEU A 247 5.45 28.20 -3.71
C LEU A 247 6.51 28.90 -2.88
N GLN A 248 6.17 30.05 -2.26
CA GLN A 248 7.13 30.67 -1.36
C GLN A 248 7.61 29.60 -0.37
N PRO A 249 8.94 29.45 -0.17
CA PRO A 249 9.44 28.61 0.89
C PRO A 249 8.73 29.05 2.17
N GLY A 250 8.37 28.10 3.03
CA GLY A 250 7.59 28.36 4.24
C GLY A 250 8.40 29.15 5.26
N GLY A 251 8.90 30.33 4.90
CA GLY A 251 9.72 31.20 5.72
C GLY A 251 8.98 31.60 6.98
N ALA A 252 7.65 31.79 6.90
CA ALA A 252 6.81 31.97 8.07
C ALA A 252 6.84 30.75 9.02
N LEU A 253 6.90 29.54 8.48
CA LEU A 253 6.97 28.31 9.26
C LEU A 253 8.37 28.10 9.86
N MET A 254 9.44 28.38 9.10
CA MET A 254 10.81 28.35 9.60
C MET A 254 11.09 29.43 10.64
N ALA A 255 10.47 30.61 10.50
CA ALA A 255 10.54 31.69 11.48
C ALA A 255 9.64 31.45 12.71
N GLY A 256 8.86 30.37 12.74
CA GLY A 256 7.93 30.07 13.84
C GLY A 256 6.74 31.02 13.95
N VAL A 257 6.45 31.77 12.88
CA VAL A 257 5.34 32.75 12.79
C VAL A 257 4.09 32.14 12.15
N ALA A 258 4.19 30.94 11.59
CA ALA A 258 3.06 30.27 10.96
C ALA A 258 1.91 30.03 11.96
N PRO A 259 0.65 30.28 11.56
CA PRO A 259 -0.50 30.05 12.42
C PRO A 259 -0.61 28.57 12.83
N ALA A 260 -0.84 28.34 14.13
CA ALA A 260 -0.77 27.00 14.72
C ALA A 260 -1.81 26.02 14.16
N GLU A 261 -3.01 26.50 13.83
CA GLU A 261 -4.10 25.66 13.32
C GLU A 261 -3.80 25.06 11.94
N PRO A 262 -3.49 25.84 10.88
CA PRO A 262 -3.17 25.27 9.57
C PRO A 262 -1.87 24.46 9.59
N MET A 263 -0.89 24.81 10.44
CA MET A 263 0.30 23.98 10.62
C MET A 263 -0.06 22.60 11.18
N CYS A 264 -0.95 22.54 12.17
CA CYS A 264 -1.46 21.27 12.67
C CYS A 264 -2.21 20.49 11.58
N ARG A 265 -3.09 21.15 10.81
CA ARG A 265 -3.84 20.49 9.73
C ARG A 265 -2.89 19.91 8.67
N ALA A 266 -1.86 20.66 8.27
CA ALA A 266 -0.85 20.20 7.32
C ALA A 266 -0.09 18.97 7.86
N ALA A 267 0.41 19.02 9.11
CA ALA A 267 1.14 17.93 9.73
C ALA A 267 0.28 16.66 9.92
N VAL A 268 -0.96 16.82 10.38
CA VAL A 268 -1.89 15.70 10.55
C VAL A 268 -2.25 15.08 9.20
N SER A 269 -2.57 15.90 8.19
CA SER A 269 -2.81 15.43 6.84
C SER A 269 -1.59 14.70 6.28
N PHE A 270 -0.40 15.27 6.42
CA PHE A 270 0.85 14.63 5.98
C PHE A 270 1.04 13.28 6.64
N ALA A 271 0.82 13.17 7.95
CA ALA A 271 0.93 11.89 8.66
C ALA A 271 -0.06 10.84 8.13
N HIS A 272 -1.30 11.24 7.78
CA HIS A 272 -2.27 10.32 7.15
C HIS A 272 -1.83 9.87 5.76
N HIS A 273 -1.38 10.78 4.92
CA HIS A 273 -0.91 10.42 3.58
C HIS A 273 0.39 9.61 3.65
N PHE A 274 1.33 9.95 4.54
CA PHE A 274 2.57 9.22 4.64
C PHE A 274 2.38 7.84 5.28
N PHE A 275 1.87 7.77 6.51
CA PHE A 275 1.76 6.49 7.24
C PHE A 275 0.55 5.65 6.82
N GLY A 276 -0.55 6.28 6.39
CA GLY A 276 -1.76 5.58 5.98
C GLY A 276 -1.77 5.15 4.51
N LEU A 277 -1.01 5.85 3.65
CA LEU A 277 -1.05 5.64 2.20
C LEU A 277 0.34 5.30 1.61
N LEU A 278 1.32 6.20 1.70
CA LEU A 278 2.59 6.07 0.98
C LEU A 278 3.46 4.93 1.55
N LEU A 279 3.67 4.90 2.86
CA LEU A 279 4.55 3.92 3.51
C LEU A 279 4.05 2.48 3.33
N PRO A 280 2.76 2.14 3.54
CA PRO A 280 2.25 0.81 3.22
C PRO A 280 2.36 0.47 1.73
N THR A 281 2.22 1.46 0.84
CA THR A 281 2.39 1.26 -0.60
C THR A 281 3.85 0.93 -0.94
N PHE A 282 4.82 1.66 -0.40
CA PHE A 282 6.25 1.39 -0.60
C PHE A 282 6.65 0.03 -0.06
N LEU A 283 6.16 -0.34 1.13
CA LEU A 283 6.37 -1.68 1.68
C LEU A 283 5.71 -2.74 0.79
N GLY A 284 4.49 -2.47 0.31
CA GLY A 284 3.81 -3.30 -0.68
C GLY A 284 4.66 -3.53 -1.92
N VAL A 285 5.20 -2.48 -2.53
CA VAL A 285 6.10 -2.58 -3.70
C VAL A 285 7.35 -3.40 -3.38
N HIS A 286 7.92 -3.23 -2.18
CA HIS A 286 9.15 -3.92 -1.80
C HIS A 286 8.95 -5.44 -1.64
N TYR A 287 7.81 -5.85 -1.08
CA TYR A 287 7.47 -7.26 -0.87
C TYR A 287 6.67 -7.89 -2.03
N TRP A 288 6.15 -7.09 -2.96
CA TRP A 288 5.39 -7.57 -4.10
C TRP A 288 6.30 -8.29 -5.10
N GLN A 289 5.83 -9.43 -5.59
CA GLN A 289 6.49 -10.19 -6.64
C GLN A 289 5.65 -10.05 -7.92
N PRO A 290 6.19 -9.43 -8.98
CA PRO A 290 5.45 -9.33 -10.23
C PRO A 290 5.17 -10.73 -10.79
N PRO A 291 3.97 -10.99 -11.35
CA PRO A 291 3.70 -12.20 -12.11
C PRO A 291 4.71 -12.34 -13.25
N GLU A 292 5.27 -13.53 -13.45
CA GLU A 292 6.20 -13.80 -14.55
C GLU A 292 5.46 -13.60 -15.89
N GLU A 293 6.00 -12.74 -16.77
CA GLU A 293 5.34 -12.29 -18.00
C GLU A 293 5.01 -13.42 -18.99
N GLY A 294 5.62 -14.60 -18.83
CA GLY A 294 5.39 -15.77 -19.68
C GLY A 294 4.14 -16.58 -19.33
N SER A 295 3.54 -16.42 -18.16
CA SER A 295 2.39 -17.27 -17.77
C SER A 295 1.08 -16.86 -18.44
N ASP A 296 0.90 -15.57 -18.76
CA ASP A 296 -0.38 -15.07 -19.30
C ASP A 296 -0.45 -15.16 -20.83
N ALA A 297 0.69 -15.21 -21.51
CA ALA A 297 0.75 -15.34 -22.97
C ALA A 297 0.29 -16.73 -23.45
N ALA A 298 0.48 -17.77 -22.64
CA ALA A 298 0.09 -19.14 -22.97
C ALA A 298 -1.44 -19.36 -22.93
N ASP A 299 -2.17 -18.67 -22.05
CA ASP A 299 -3.62 -18.81 -21.93
C ASP A 299 -4.40 -17.98 -22.97
N GLY A 300 -3.75 -16.98 -23.59
CA GLY A 300 -4.38 -16.08 -24.57
C GLY A 300 -4.44 -16.60 -26.00
N SER A 301 -3.65 -17.60 -26.38
CA SER A 301 -3.55 -18.06 -27.79
C SER A 301 -4.56 -19.14 -28.18
N VAL A 302 -5.45 -19.58 -27.27
CA VAL A 302 -6.23 -20.82 -27.47
C VAL A 302 -7.59 -20.62 -28.16
N SER A 303 -8.14 -19.41 -28.36
CA SER A 303 -9.56 -19.31 -28.78
C SER A 303 -9.95 -18.08 -29.62
N THR A 304 -9.27 -17.85 -30.75
CA THR A 304 -9.86 -17.01 -31.82
C THR A 304 -9.77 -17.62 -33.22
N ALA A 305 -9.01 -18.71 -33.42
CA ALA A 305 -8.91 -19.35 -34.74
C ALA A 305 -10.02 -20.37 -35.06
N GLY A 306 -10.92 -20.69 -34.12
CA GLY A 306 -11.85 -21.83 -34.26
C GLY A 306 -13.31 -21.52 -34.63
N THR A 307 -13.74 -20.26 -34.72
CA THR A 307 -15.19 -19.93 -34.81
C THR A 307 -15.64 -19.21 -36.09
N ALA A 308 -14.80 -19.13 -37.12
CA ALA A 308 -15.17 -18.50 -38.40
C ALA A 308 -15.85 -19.45 -39.42
N ALA A 309 -16.04 -20.74 -39.11
CA ALA A 309 -16.38 -21.74 -40.13
C ALA A 309 -17.83 -22.27 -40.15
N GLY A 310 -18.81 -21.70 -39.44
CA GLY A 310 -20.13 -22.35 -39.41
C GLY A 310 -21.33 -21.54 -38.93
N ALA A 311 -21.59 -20.35 -39.49
CA ALA A 311 -22.84 -19.63 -39.23
C ALA A 311 -23.48 -19.12 -40.53
N ALA A 312 -23.88 -20.06 -41.38
CA ALA A 312 -24.75 -19.82 -42.52
C ALA A 312 -25.90 -20.84 -42.51
N ALA A 313 -26.93 -20.62 -41.69
CA ALA A 313 -28.27 -21.20 -41.88
C ALA A 313 -29.29 -20.57 -40.92
N GLY A 314 -30.37 -20.01 -41.46
CA GLY A 314 -31.72 -20.19 -40.90
C GLY A 314 -32.30 -19.14 -39.94
N THR A 315 -32.81 -18.05 -40.52
CA THR A 315 -34.15 -17.42 -40.34
C THR A 315 -34.99 -17.53 -39.04
N ALA A 316 -35.58 -16.36 -38.74
CA ALA A 316 -36.95 -16.09 -38.25
C ALA A 316 -37.23 -15.98 -36.74
N GLY A 317 -37.31 -14.72 -36.27
CA GLY A 317 -38.60 -14.18 -35.84
C GLY A 317 -39.08 -14.48 -34.42
N ALA A 318 -38.30 -14.16 -33.39
CA ALA A 318 -38.84 -13.95 -32.05
C ALA A 318 -38.23 -12.68 -31.46
N ALA A 319 -39.08 -11.73 -31.07
CA ALA A 319 -38.68 -10.47 -30.43
C ALA A 319 -37.99 -10.78 -29.09
N GLN A 320 -36.67 -10.88 -29.12
CA GLN A 320 -35.84 -11.17 -27.96
C GLN A 320 -35.84 -9.95 -27.03
N PRO A 321 -36.11 -10.12 -25.73
CA PRO A 321 -36.05 -9.01 -24.77
C PRO A 321 -34.66 -8.36 -24.81
N PRO A 322 -34.56 -7.04 -24.56
CA PRO A 322 -33.28 -6.32 -24.59
C PRO A 322 -32.31 -7.01 -23.64
N SER A 323 -31.36 -7.73 -24.22
CA SER A 323 -30.61 -8.71 -23.43
C SER A 323 -29.72 -8.02 -22.39
N PRO A 324 -29.72 -8.46 -21.11
CA PRO A 324 -28.81 -7.98 -20.06
C PRO A 324 -27.32 -8.19 -20.40
N HIS A 325 -27.02 -8.84 -21.53
CA HIS A 325 -25.68 -9.11 -22.03
C HIS A 325 -24.88 -7.88 -22.47
N LYS A 326 -25.50 -6.72 -22.78
CA LYS A 326 -24.73 -5.52 -23.16
C LYS A 326 -23.97 -4.94 -21.96
N TRP A 327 -24.63 -4.80 -20.82
CA TRP A 327 -24.01 -4.31 -19.58
C TRP A 327 -22.94 -5.26 -19.05
N ALA A 328 -23.22 -6.57 -19.02
CA ALA A 328 -22.24 -7.57 -18.59
C ALA A 328 -20.98 -7.56 -19.49
N ARG A 329 -21.13 -7.41 -20.81
CA ARG A 329 -19.99 -7.28 -21.74
C ARG A 329 -19.19 -6.00 -21.50
N CYS A 330 -19.87 -4.87 -21.32
CA CYS A 330 -19.22 -3.58 -21.04
C CYS A 330 -18.46 -3.61 -19.70
N ALA A 331 -19.10 -4.10 -18.64
CA ALA A 331 -18.49 -4.24 -17.32
C ALA A 331 -17.27 -5.17 -17.35
N GLY A 332 -17.38 -6.33 -18.01
CA GLY A 332 -16.25 -7.25 -18.17
C GLY A 332 -15.10 -6.65 -18.99
N TRP A 333 -15.39 -5.87 -20.03
CA TRP A 333 -14.37 -5.14 -20.80
C TRP A 333 -13.66 -4.08 -19.96
N LEU A 334 -14.41 -3.27 -19.21
CA LEU A 334 -13.87 -2.22 -18.35
C LEU A 334 -13.01 -2.83 -17.24
N GLN A 335 -13.48 -3.90 -16.58
CA GLN A 335 -12.74 -4.61 -15.55
C GLN A 335 -11.41 -5.16 -16.07
N ARG A 336 -11.38 -5.73 -17.29
CA ARG A 336 -10.13 -6.17 -17.92
C ARG A 336 -9.17 -5.01 -18.18
N ARG A 337 -9.66 -3.86 -18.67
CA ARG A 337 -8.84 -2.68 -18.88
C ARG A 337 -8.27 -2.12 -17.57
N LEU A 338 -9.08 -2.01 -16.53
CA LEU A 338 -8.64 -1.58 -15.21
C LEU A 338 -7.59 -2.51 -14.62
N ARG A 339 -7.76 -3.83 -14.73
CA ARG A 339 -6.76 -4.81 -14.29
C ARG A 339 -5.43 -4.67 -15.04
N ARG A 340 -5.47 -4.45 -16.36
CA ARG A 340 -4.26 -4.21 -17.16
C ARG A 340 -3.56 -2.91 -16.78
N ALA A 341 -4.32 -1.84 -16.58
CA ALA A 341 -3.78 -0.55 -16.14
C ALA A 341 -3.15 -0.63 -14.75
N ALA A 342 -3.82 -1.32 -13.82
CA ALA A 342 -3.29 -1.59 -12.47
C ALA A 342 -2.00 -2.41 -12.52
N ALA A 343 -1.97 -3.50 -13.29
CA ALA A 343 -0.77 -4.33 -13.45
C ALA A 343 0.39 -3.56 -14.09
N ALA A 344 0.11 -2.70 -15.09
CA ALA A 344 1.12 -1.84 -15.69
C ALA A 344 1.67 -0.82 -14.68
N CYS A 345 0.78 -0.19 -13.90
CA CYS A 345 1.16 0.72 -12.82
C CYS A 345 2.03 0.01 -11.76
N ASP A 346 1.64 -1.18 -11.33
CA ASP A 346 2.40 -1.98 -10.36
C ASP A 346 3.80 -2.33 -10.87
N ARG A 347 3.94 -2.70 -12.16
CA ARG A 347 5.24 -2.95 -12.78
C ARG A 347 6.11 -1.69 -12.84
N GLN A 348 5.53 -0.53 -13.16
CA GLN A 348 6.25 0.74 -13.18
C GLN A 348 6.68 1.19 -11.76
N LEU A 349 5.81 1.03 -10.76
CA LEU A 349 6.18 1.29 -9.37
C LEU A 349 7.29 0.35 -8.90
N TYR A 350 7.20 -0.93 -9.26
CA TYR A 350 8.21 -1.93 -8.94
C TYR A 350 9.56 -1.67 -9.63
N SER A 351 9.58 -1.20 -10.88
CA SER A 351 10.84 -0.85 -11.55
C SER A 351 11.54 0.35 -10.91
N LEU A 352 10.78 1.30 -10.36
CA LEU A 352 11.32 2.50 -9.71
C LEU A 352 11.75 2.27 -8.25
N ILE A 353 10.96 1.53 -7.47
CA ILE A 353 11.11 1.43 -6.00
C ILE A 353 11.45 0.01 -5.54
N GLY A 354 11.29 -0.99 -6.41
CA GLY A 354 11.48 -2.40 -6.06
C GLY A 354 12.91 -2.76 -5.68
N PRO A 355 13.14 -3.98 -5.18
CA PRO A 355 14.45 -4.43 -4.71
C PRO A 355 15.56 -4.39 -5.78
N LYS A 356 15.18 -4.46 -7.06
CA LYS A 356 16.10 -4.41 -8.22
C LYS A 356 16.57 -2.99 -8.57
N ALA A 357 15.84 -1.95 -8.14
CA ALA A 357 16.23 -0.57 -8.39
C ALA A 357 17.46 -0.20 -7.56
N GLN A 358 18.35 0.63 -8.12
CA GLN A 358 19.54 1.09 -7.42
C GLN A 358 19.14 1.83 -6.12
N PRO A 359 19.84 1.63 -4.99
CA PRO A 359 19.51 2.27 -3.72
C PRO A 359 19.36 3.79 -3.79
N ALA A 360 20.25 4.46 -4.55
CA ALA A 360 20.20 5.90 -4.76
C ALA A 360 18.92 6.36 -5.48
N VAL A 361 18.53 5.66 -6.55
CA VAL A 361 17.29 5.95 -7.29
C VAL A 361 16.07 5.80 -6.37
N ARG A 362 16.01 4.73 -5.58
CA ARG A 362 14.92 4.52 -4.61
C ARG A 362 14.86 5.64 -3.57
N ALA A 363 16.00 6.03 -3.02
CA ALA A 363 16.07 7.11 -2.03
C ALA A 363 15.58 8.44 -2.62
N VAL A 364 15.99 8.77 -3.85
CA VAL A 364 15.55 9.98 -4.56
C VAL A 364 14.05 9.95 -4.85
N VAL A 365 13.53 8.83 -5.34
CA VAL A 365 12.07 8.68 -5.62
C VAL A 365 11.26 8.78 -4.33
N CYS A 366 11.66 8.09 -3.26
CA CYS A 366 10.98 8.16 -1.97
C CYS A 366 11.03 9.56 -1.36
N TRP A 367 12.19 10.22 -1.41
CA TRP A 367 12.35 11.61 -0.97
C TRP A 367 11.46 12.56 -1.78
N TYR A 368 11.46 12.44 -3.11
CA TYR A 368 10.65 13.28 -4.00
C TYR A 368 9.16 13.14 -3.68
N VAL A 369 8.66 11.91 -3.54
CA VAL A 369 7.25 11.66 -3.22
C VAL A 369 6.90 12.18 -1.81
N LEU A 370 7.79 12.01 -0.84
CA LEU A 370 7.60 12.54 0.53
C LEU A 370 7.55 14.06 0.55
N ALA A 371 8.48 14.73 -0.14
CA ALA A 371 8.52 16.18 -0.25
C ALA A 371 7.28 16.73 -0.97
N GLN A 372 6.88 16.13 -2.10
CA GLN A 372 5.63 16.51 -2.79
C GLN A 372 4.41 16.32 -1.89
N CYS A 373 4.33 15.23 -1.14
CA CYS A 373 3.24 14.98 -0.20
C CYS A 373 3.16 16.06 0.89
N TRP A 374 4.31 16.48 1.44
CA TRP A 374 4.37 17.58 2.41
C TRP A 374 3.88 18.89 1.81
N LEU A 375 4.41 19.27 0.64
CA LEU A 375 4.04 20.51 -0.06
C LEU A 375 2.53 20.55 -0.36
N LEU A 376 1.95 19.45 -0.85
CA LEU A 376 0.51 19.35 -1.12
C LEU A 376 -0.32 19.50 0.16
N CYS A 377 0.09 18.87 1.27
CA CYS A 377 -0.61 18.99 2.55
C CYS A 377 -0.53 20.41 3.12
N ARG A 378 0.60 21.08 2.93
CA ARG A 378 0.83 22.47 3.33
C ARG A 378 -0.07 23.42 2.54
N LEU A 379 -0.06 23.31 1.21
CA LEU A 379 -0.91 24.10 0.32
C LEU A 379 -2.40 23.89 0.62
N ALA A 380 -2.83 22.64 0.82
CA ALA A 380 -4.21 22.32 1.16
C ALA A 380 -4.63 22.89 2.54
N ALA A 381 -3.69 23.15 3.43
CA ALA A 381 -3.93 23.81 4.71
C ALA A 381 -3.92 25.34 4.63
N GLY A 382 -3.58 25.92 3.47
CA GLY A 382 -3.46 27.37 3.26
C GLY A 382 -2.14 27.96 3.76
N LEU A 383 -1.04 27.18 3.71
CA LEU A 383 0.31 27.58 4.14
C LEU A 383 1.33 27.66 2.99
#